data_AF-A0A9D2AF07-F1
#
_entry.id   AF-A0A9D2AF07-F1
#
_cell.length_a   1.000
_cell.length_b   1.000
_cell.length_c   1.000
_cell.angle_alpha   90.00
_cell.angle_beta   90.00
_cell.angle_gamma   90.00
#
_symmetry.space_group_name_H-M   'P 1'
#
loop_
_entity.id
_entity.type
_entity.pdbx_description
1 polymer ?
#
loop_
_entity_poly.entity_id
_entity_poly.type
_entity_poly.pdbx_seq_one_letter_code
_entity_poly.pdbx_strand_id
1 'polypeptide(L)'
;MQRTYIAIDLKSFYASVECVERGLDALKTNLVVADLSRTEKTICLAVSPSLKAYGIPGRARLFEVVQKVRQINRERQNNAPHGKLTGKSCFESELRENPSLAVDYIVAPPRMAHYMEYSTRIYQIYLKYAAPEDIHVYSIDEVFIDATSYLKTSGLSAREFAKRIMKDVLKQTGITATAGIGTNLYLCKIAMDVGAKKTPPDEDGARIAELDEMSYRRTLWEHRPLTDFWRVGKGYADKLEAHGLYTMGDIARCSLGEAGEYYSEDLLYKLFGVNAELLIDHAWGWEPCTIADVKAYKPESNSLGSGQVLQEPYDYAKAKLVAGEMAEALALDLVAKGLVTDQIVATIGYDRLNENYTGEYSVDRYGRKIPKHAHGTYNLDRQTASETLIRRAVDALFERIVDKNLLVRRLYITATHVVPQSQKRQSTVQQLDLFTDYEEESRRREKEDEELKREEQRQKAVLKIKGKYGKNAILKGMNFEEGATAKSRNDQIGGHKA
;
A
#
# COMPACT_ATOMS: atom_id res chain seq x y z
N MET A 1 -19.37 -3.32 29.42
CA MET A 1 -19.28 -2.01 28.74
C MET A 1 -19.18 -2.33 27.25
N GLN A 2 -20.04 -1.74 26.41
CA GLN A 2 -20.01 -2.00 24.96
C GLN A 2 -18.71 -1.42 24.39
N ARG A 3 -17.99 -2.20 23.57
CA ARG A 3 -16.77 -1.72 22.91
C ARG A 3 -17.11 -0.61 21.92
N THR A 4 -16.20 0.34 21.75
CA THR A 4 -16.37 1.44 20.79
C THR A 4 -15.04 1.76 20.14
N TYR A 5 -14.99 1.57 18.83
CA TYR A 5 -13.85 1.87 17.98
C TYR A 5 -14.13 3.10 17.12
N ILE A 6 -13.08 3.89 16.88
CA ILE A 6 -13.11 5.04 15.99
C ILE A 6 -12.05 4.83 14.90
N ALA A 7 -12.47 4.83 13.64
CA ALA A 7 -11.58 4.95 12.49
C ALA A 7 -11.51 6.43 12.07
N ILE A 8 -10.32 6.95 11.81
CA ILE A 8 -10.12 8.33 11.32
C ILE A 8 -9.26 8.29 10.06
N ASP A 9 -9.75 8.88 8.97
CA ASP A 9 -9.08 8.99 7.67
C ASP A 9 -8.93 10.47 7.26
N LEU A 10 -7.72 10.85 6.84
CA LEU A 10 -7.42 12.21 6.39
C LEU A 10 -7.87 12.42 4.94
N LYS A 11 -8.71 13.42 4.72
CA LYS A 11 -9.36 13.62 3.43
C LYS A 11 -8.36 13.98 2.35
N SER A 12 -8.16 13.08 1.39
CA SER A 12 -7.24 13.27 0.24
C SER A 12 -5.84 13.73 0.68
N PHE A 13 -5.30 13.05 1.68
CA PHE A 13 -4.13 13.45 2.47
C PHE A 13 -3.02 14.18 1.68
N TYR A 14 -2.43 13.56 0.66
CA TYR A 14 -1.33 14.17 -0.09
C TYR A 14 -1.74 15.49 -0.77
N ALA A 15 -2.93 15.56 -1.37
CA ALA A 15 -3.42 16.78 -2.00
C ALA A 15 -3.70 17.86 -0.94
N SER A 16 -4.19 17.47 0.23
CA SER A 16 -4.46 18.39 1.34
C SER A 16 -3.17 18.98 1.91
N VAL A 17 -2.12 18.17 2.11
CA VAL A 17 -0.78 18.67 2.49
C VAL A 17 -0.26 19.66 1.44
N GLU A 18 -0.35 19.33 0.15
CA GLU A 18 0.12 20.24 -0.91
C GLU A 18 -0.68 21.56 -0.98
N CYS A 19 -1.98 21.54 -0.70
CA CYS A 19 -2.78 22.77 -0.60
C CYS A 19 -2.39 23.62 0.62
N VAL A 20 -2.31 23.00 1.80
CA VAL A 20 -1.95 23.71 3.06
C VAL A 20 -0.59 24.40 2.93
N GLU A 21 0.42 23.70 2.42
CA GLU A 21 1.77 24.24 2.21
C GLU A 21 1.82 25.41 1.22
N ARG A 22 0.77 25.58 0.41
CA ARG A 22 0.61 26.71 -0.52
C ARG A 22 -0.33 27.80 0.00
N GLY A 23 -0.80 27.69 1.24
CA GLY A 23 -1.80 28.61 1.81
C GLY A 23 -3.18 28.48 1.16
N LEU A 24 -3.50 27.32 0.58
CA LEU A 24 -4.74 27.05 -0.14
C LEU A 24 -5.66 26.11 0.65
N ASP A 25 -6.96 26.27 0.47
CA ASP A 25 -7.98 25.38 1.04
C ASP A 25 -8.13 24.12 0.17
N ALA A 26 -7.80 22.95 0.75
CA ALA A 26 -7.85 21.66 0.08
C ALA A 26 -9.26 21.28 -0.40
N LEU A 27 -10.32 21.76 0.26
CA LEU A 27 -11.70 21.46 -0.10
C LEU A 27 -12.19 22.28 -1.30
N LYS A 28 -11.53 23.41 -1.59
CA LYS A 28 -11.96 24.39 -2.60
C LYS A 28 -11.00 24.52 -3.79
N THR A 29 -9.80 23.97 -3.68
CA THR A 29 -8.74 24.11 -4.69
C THR A 29 -8.58 22.84 -5.51
N ASN A 30 -8.69 22.97 -6.83
CA ASN A 30 -8.41 21.90 -7.78
C ASN A 30 -6.91 21.64 -7.86
N LEU A 31 -6.48 20.52 -7.29
CA LEU A 31 -5.08 20.12 -7.24
C LEU A 31 -4.95 18.61 -7.47
N VAL A 32 -3.89 18.21 -8.17
CA VAL A 32 -3.48 16.83 -8.34
C VAL A 32 -2.02 16.67 -7.93
N VAL A 33 -1.72 15.59 -7.21
CA VAL A 33 -0.33 15.25 -6.83
C VAL A 33 0.20 14.26 -7.86
N ALA A 34 1.08 14.72 -8.74
CA ALA A 34 1.64 13.92 -9.83
C ALA A 34 3.04 14.44 -10.23
N ASP A 35 3.88 13.54 -10.74
CA ASP A 35 5.23 13.87 -11.20
C ASP A 35 5.23 14.24 -12.68
N LEU A 36 5.22 15.53 -12.99
CA LEU A 36 5.25 16.07 -14.37
C LEU A 36 6.56 15.82 -15.11
N SER A 37 7.65 15.49 -14.40
CA SER A 37 8.91 15.12 -15.07
C SER A 37 8.79 13.79 -15.81
N ARG A 38 7.77 12.99 -15.46
CA ARG A 38 7.42 11.73 -16.14
C ARG A 38 6.35 11.98 -17.20
N THR A 39 6.08 10.97 -18.02
CA THR A 39 4.97 11.01 -18.98
C THR A 39 3.62 11.20 -18.28
N GLU A 40 2.60 11.69 -19.01
CA GLU A 40 1.22 11.78 -18.52
C GLU A 40 0.60 10.42 -18.14
N LYS A 41 1.27 9.30 -18.42
CA LYS A 41 0.92 7.96 -17.92
C LYS A 41 1.30 7.78 -16.44
N THR A 42 1.90 8.77 -15.80
CA THR A 42 2.22 8.74 -14.37
C THR A 42 0.95 8.60 -13.52
N ILE A 43 1.08 8.00 -12.34
CA ILE A 43 -0.01 7.86 -11.38
C ILE A 43 -0.16 9.18 -10.64
N CYS A 44 -1.40 9.64 -10.50
CA CYS A 44 -1.74 10.68 -9.56
C CYS A 44 -1.83 10.05 -8.16
N LEU A 45 -0.96 10.47 -7.24
CA LEU A 45 -0.96 10.00 -5.85
C LEU A 45 -2.23 10.42 -5.11
N ALA A 46 -2.70 11.63 -5.39
CA ALA A 46 -3.96 12.14 -4.85
C ALA A 46 -4.57 13.16 -5.82
N VAL A 47 -5.89 13.30 -5.71
CA VAL A 47 -6.69 14.32 -6.38
C VAL A 47 -7.47 15.03 -5.28
N SER A 48 -7.50 16.37 -5.31
CA SER A 48 -8.21 17.16 -4.30
C SER A 48 -9.71 16.87 -4.32
N PRO A 49 -10.43 17.04 -3.19
CA PRO A 49 -11.87 16.88 -3.11
C PRO A 49 -12.65 17.70 -4.15
N SER A 50 -12.28 18.95 -4.40
CA SER A 50 -12.96 19.80 -5.37
C SER A 50 -12.82 19.26 -6.80
N LEU A 51 -11.64 18.72 -7.14
CA LEU A 51 -11.40 18.17 -8.47
C LEU A 51 -12.07 16.79 -8.64
N LYS A 52 -12.16 16.00 -7.57
CA LYS A 52 -12.94 14.74 -7.53
C LYS A 52 -14.44 14.97 -7.78
N ALA A 53 -14.98 16.13 -7.40
CA ALA A 53 -16.39 16.47 -7.62
C ALA A 53 -16.79 16.48 -9.10
N TYR A 54 -15.81 16.61 -10.01
CA TYR A 54 -16.03 16.49 -11.46
C TYR A 54 -15.99 15.04 -11.99
N GLY A 55 -16.01 14.04 -11.10
CA GLY A 55 -15.99 12.62 -11.46
C GLY A 55 -14.59 12.07 -11.79
N ILE A 56 -13.53 12.77 -11.37
CA ILE A 56 -12.15 12.29 -11.50
C ILE A 56 -11.86 11.29 -10.36
N PRO A 57 -11.41 10.06 -10.65
CA PRO A 57 -11.14 9.08 -9.60
C PRO A 57 -9.93 9.46 -8.77
N GLY A 58 -9.92 9.09 -7.48
CA GLY A 58 -8.84 9.44 -6.56
C GLY A 58 -7.47 8.83 -6.88
N ARG A 59 -7.44 7.78 -7.73
CA ARG A 59 -6.22 7.10 -8.20
C ARG A 59 -6.18 7.05 -9.73
N ALA A 60 -6.36 8.21 -10.37
CA ALA A 60 -6.27 8.38 -11.82
C ALA A 60 -4.82 8.33 -12.33
N ARG A 61 -4.65 8.14 -13.63
CA ARG A 61 -3.45 8.55 -14.37
C ARG A 61 -3.59 10.03 -14.76
N LEU A 62 -2.46 10.73 -14.90
CA LEU A 62 -2.50 12.16 -15.21
C LEU A 62 -3.23 12.45 -16.55
N PHE A 63 -3.05 11.60 -17.57
CA PHE A 63 -3.77 11.77 -18.83
C PHE A 63 -5.30 11.65 -18.67
N GLU A 64 -5.79 10.84 -17.72
CA GLU A 64 -7.24 10.71 -17.45
C GLU A 64 -7.78 12.00 -16.83
N VAL A 65 -7.00 12.65 -15.96
CA VAL A 65 -7.32 13.98 -15.41
C VAL A 65 -7.38 15.01 -16.53
N VAL A 66 -6.36 15.07 -17.39
CA VAL A 66 -6.29 15.99 -18.54
C VAL A 66 -7.49 15.79 -19.46
N GLN A 67 -7.82 14.56 -19.81
CA GLN A 67 -8.96 14.23 -20.67
C GLN A 67 -10.28 14.66 -20.04
N LYS A 68 -10.48 14.37 -18.75
CA LYS A 68 -11.72 14.71 -18.05
C LYS A 68 -11.89 16.23 -17.92
N VAL A 69 -10.83 16.96 -17.59
CA VAL A 69 -10.85 18.43 -17.53
C VAL A 69 -11.15 19.05 -18.90
N ARG A 70 -10.58 18.51 -19.99
CA ARG A 70 -10.93 18.94 -21.35
C ARG A 70 -12.41 18.72 -21.67
N GLN A 71 -12.98 17.58 -21.27
CA GLN A 71 -14.42 17.32 -21.43
C GLN A 71 -15.26 18.35 -20.69
N ILE A 72 -14.95 18.61 -19.42
CA ILE A 72 -15.68 19.58 -18.58
C ILE A 72 -15.59 20.99 -19.19
N ASN A 73 -14.41 21.37 -19.68
CA ASN A 73 -14.24 22.69 -20.30
C ASN A 73 -15.01 22.82 -21.62
N ARG A 74 -15.16 21.73 -22.40
CA ARG A 74 -16.05 21.74 -23.57
C ARG A 74 -17.51 21.95 -23.16
N GLU A 75 -17.98 21.27 -22.11
CA GLU A 75 -19.33 21.45 -21.57
C GLU A 75 -19.55 22.87 -21.06
N ARG A 76 -18.59 23.42 -20.30
CA ARG A 76 -18.64 24.81 -19.82
C ARG A 76 -18.63 25.81 -20.97
N GLN A 77 -17.82 25.58 -22.01
CA GLN A 77 -17.78 26.45 -23.18
C GLN A 77 -19.14 26.54 -23.88
N ASN A 78 -19.86 25.42 -24.00
CA ASN A 78 -21.20 25.40 -24.59
C ASN A 78 -22.22 26.20 -23.77
N ASN A 79 -22.04 26.25 -22.45
CA ASN A 79 -22.92 26.96 -21.51
C ASN A 79 -22.47 28.41 -21.22
N ALA A 80 -21.29 28.80 -21.68
CA ALA A 80 -20.74 30.12 -21.41
C ALA A 80 -21.43 31.20 -22.27
N PRO A 81 -21.58 32.44 -21.75
CA PRO A 81 -22.01 33.58 -22.54
C PRO A 81 -21.21 33.69 -23.86
N HIS A 82 -21.92 33.76 -24.98
CA HIS A 82 -21.34 33.80 -26.33
C HIS A 82 -20.47 32.59 -26.72
N GLY A 83 -20.60 31.46 -26.01
CA GLY A 83 -19.90 30.21 -26.34
C GLY A 83 -18.38 30.28 -26.16
N LYS A 84 -17.88 31.21 -25.34
CA LYS A 84 -16.44 31.47 -25.16
C LYS A 84 -16.06 31.48 -23.69
N LEU A 85 -14.97 30.77 -23.38
CA LEU A 85 -14.30 30.85 -22.09
C LEU A 85 -13.32 32.03 -22.10
N THR A 86 -13.42 32.91 -21.10
CA THR A 86 -12.67 34.19 -21.05
C THR A 86 -11.49 34.15 -20.07
N GLY A 87 -11.29 33.03 -19.38
CA GLY A 87 -10.23 32.84 -18.40
C GLY A 87 -10.21 31.42 -17.86
N LYS A 88 -9.42 31.20 -16.80
CA LYS A 88 -9.27 29.90 -16.15
C LYS A 88 -9.12 30.08 -14.65
N SER A 89 -9.61 29.12 -13.87
CA SER A 89 -9.44 29.13 -12.40
C SER A 89 -9.28 27.72 -11.86
N CYS A 90 -8.47 27.59 -10.81
CA CYS A 90 -8.36 26.38 -10.02
C CYS A 90 -9.23 26.40 -8.75
N PHE A 91 -9.98 27.47 -8.50
CA PHE A 91 -10.83 27.60 -7.32
C PHE A 91 -12.29 27.30 -7.64
N GLU A 92 -12.88 26.39 -6.88
CA GLU A 92 -14.26 25.95 -7.07
C GLU A 92 -15.28 27.09 -6.92
N SER A 93 -15.03 28.03 -6.01
CA SER A 93 -15.87 29.22 -5.81
C SER A 93 -15.91 30.12 -7.05
N GLU A 94 -14.74 30.46 -7.60
CA GLU A 94 -14.64 31.30 -8.80
C GLU A 94 -15.29 30.61 -10.02
N LEU A 95 -15.09 29.30 -10.17
CA LEU A 95 -15.68 28.50 -11.24
C LEU A 95 -17.21 28.39 -11.13
N ARG A 96 -17.76 28.45 -9.91
CA ARG A 96 -19.20 28.44 -9.66
C ARG A 96 -19.82 29.81 -9.94
N GLU A 97 -19.16 30.89 -9.53
CA GLU A 97 -19.62 32.26 -9.72
C GLU A 97 -19.51 32.72 -11.17
N ASN A 98 -18.52 32.24 -11.92
CA ASN A 98 -18.28 32.66 -13.30
C ASN A 98 -18.30 31.47 -14.28
N PRO A 99 -19.42 31.26 -14.99
CA PRO A 99 -19.55 30.20 -16.01
C PRO A 99 -18.55 30.33 -17.18
N SER A 100 -18.04 31.53 -17.44
CA SER A 100 -17.07 31.80 -18.52
C SER A 100 -15.64 31.38 -18.19
N LEU A 101 -15.36 30.94 -16.96
CA LEU A 101 -14.03 30.42 -16.60
C LEU A 101 -13.89 28.94 -16.94
N ALA A 102 -12.77 28.57 -17.54
CA ALA A 102 -12.34 27.20 -17.70
C ALA A 102 -11.86 26.62 -16.36
N VAL A 103 -12.18 25.36 -16.09
CA VAL A 103 -11.58 24.59 -15.01
C VAL A 103 -10.10 24.40 -15.31
N ASP A 104 -9.26 24.87 -14.40
CA ASP A 104 -7.82 24.59 -14.33
C ASP A 104 -7.52 23.85 -13.03
N TYR A 105 -6.29 23.34 -12.90
CA TYR A 105 -5.84 22.66 -11.70
C TYR A 105 -4.33 22.80 -11.49
N ILE A 106 -3.93 22.75 -10.23
CA ILE A 106 -2.51 22.77 -9.83
C ILE A 106 -1.97 21.34 -9.89
N VAL A 107 -0.78 21.16 -10.47
CA VAL A 107 -0.05 19.88 -10.37
C VAL A 107 1.10 20.05 -9.37
N ALA A 108 1.03 19.32 -8.27
CA ALA A 108 2.07 19.32 -7.24
C ALA A 108 2.94 18.06 -7.34
N PRO A 109 4.27 18.18 -7.31
CA PRO A 109 5.13 17.00 -7.28
C PRO A 109 5.00 16.26 -5.93
N PRO A 110 5.03 14.92 -5.93
CA PRO A 110 5.09 14.13 -4.69
C PRO A 110 6.28 14.53 -3.79
N ARG A 111 6.04 14.66 -2.48
CA ARG A 111 7.06 14.91 -1.44
C ARG A 111 6.88 13.93 -0.27
N MET A 112 7.29 12.68 -0.46
CA MET A 112 6.90 11.59 0.44
C MET A 112 7.43 11.71 1.87
N ALA A 113 8.68 12.16 2.07
CA ALA A 113 9.23 12.40 3.39
C ALA A 113 8.44 13.49 4.13
N HIS A 114 8.04 14.53 3.41
CA HIS A 114 7.22 15.60 3.97
C HIS A 114 5.81 15.12 4.35
N TYR A 115 5.22 14.22 3.56
CA TYR A 115 3.95 13.57 3.94
C TYR A 115 4.11 12.72 5.21
N MET A 116 5.24 12.04 5.39
CA MET A 116 5.54 11.30 6.62
C MET A 116 5.73 12.23 7.82
N GLU A 117 6.31 13.41 7.65
CA GLU A 117 6.38 14.45 8.69
C GLU A 117 4.98 14.90 9.13
N TYR A 118 4.09 15.20 8.18
CA TYR A 118 2.70 15.56 8.47
C TYR A 118 1.95 14.43 9.19
N SER A 119 2.09 13.18 8.72
CA SER A 119 1.50 12.01 9.37
C SER A 119 2.00 11.84 10.80
N THR A 120 3.31 12.03 11.03
CA THR A 120 3.91 12.00 12.37
C THR A 120 3.32 13.10 13.26
N ARG A 121 3.21 14.34 12.77
CA ARG A 121 2.62 15.46 13.51
C ARG A 121 1.17 15.16 13.91
N ILE A 122 0.39 14.57 13.01
CA ILE A 122 -1.01 14.19 13.27
C ILE A 122 -1.08 13.04 14.28
N TYR A 123 -0.21 12.04 14.16
CA TYR A 123 -0.12 10.97 15.14
C TYR A 123 0.18 11.47 16.56
N GLN A 124 1.04 12.50 16.69
CA GLN A 124 1.28 13.16 17.98
C GLN A 124 0.03 13.85 18.55
N ILE A 125 -0.93 14.24 17.70
CA ILE A 125 -2.23 14.75 18.17
C ILE A 125 -3.05 13.58 18.75
N TYR A 126 -3.11 12.44 18.06
CA TYR A 126 -3.84 11.26 18.55
C TYR A 126 -3.32 10.78 19.91
N LEU A 127 -2.01 10.83 20.14
CA LEU A 127 -1.39 10.48 21.42
C LEU A 127 -1.82 11.35 22.60
N LYS A 128 -2.44 12.52 22.37
CA LYS A 128 -3.04 13.34 23.43
C LYS A 128 -4.38 12.77 23.92
N TYR A 129 -4.98 11.86 23.16
CA TYR A 129 -6.33 11.36 23.36
C TYR A 129 -6.39 9.87 23.72
N ALA A 130 -5.48 9.05 23.18
CA ALA A 130 -5.41 7.63 23.44
C ALA A 130 -3.95 7.15 23.52
N ALA A 131 -3.71 6.10 24.30
CA ALA A 131 -2.39 5.50 24.44
C ALA A 131 -1.98 4.76 23.15
N PRO A 132 -0.67 4.64 22.85
CA PRO A 132 -0.17 3.95 21.65
C PRO A 132 -0.64 2.50 21.50
N GLU A 133 -0.94 1.83 22.61
CA GLU A 133 -1.44 0.46 22.67
C GLU A 133 -2.86 0.34 22.12
N ASP A 134 -3.67 1.39 22.29
CA ASP A 134 -5.06 1.49 21.84
C ASP A 134 -5.21 2.15 20.46
N ILE A 135 -4.09 2.49 19.80
CA ILE A 135 -4.06 3.05 18.45
C ILE A 135 -3.40 2.06 17.49
N HIS A 136 -4.09 1.72 16.41
CA HIS A 136 -3.53 0.98 15.28
C HIS A 136 -3.40 1.90 14.05
N VAL A 137 -2.16 2.12 13.61
CA VAL A 137 -1.87 2.85 12.37
C VAL A 137 -2.13 1.92 11.20
N TYR A 138 -3.19 2.22 10.44
CA TYR A 138 -3.59 1.42 9.27
C TYR A 138 -2.83 1.86 8.01
N SER A 139 -2.65 3.17 7.85
CA SER A 139 -1.87 3.78 6.77
C SER A 139 -1.23 5.10 7.25
N ILE A 140 -0.57 5.82 6.33
CA ILE A 140 0.00 7.15 6.61
C ILE A 140 -1.08 8.19 6.99
N ASP A 141 -2.31 7.98 6.55
CA ASP A 141 -3.45 8.87 6.68
C ASP A 141 -4.64 8.28 7.44
N GLU A 142 -4.53 7.04 7.92
CA GLU A 142 -5.63 6.32 8.54
C GLU A 142 -5.22 5.62 9.84
N VAL A 143 -6.03 5.79 10.88
CA VAL A 143 -5.84 5.14 12.19
C VAL A 143 -7.14 4.53 12.71
N PHE A 144 -7.02 3.47 13.49
CA PHE A 144 -8.07 2.95 14.37
C PHE A 144 -7.71 3.26 15.83
N ILE A 145 -8.72 3.62 16.62
CA ILE A 145 -8.59 3.92 18.05
C ILE A 145 -9.63 3.11 18.81
N ASP A 146 -9.21 2.31 19.80
CA ASP A 146 -10.12 1.76 20.80
C ASP A 146 -10.47 2.86 21.81
N ALA A 147 -11.64 3.47 21.63
CA ALA A 147 -12.06 4.60 22.43
C ALA A 147 -12.75 4.17 23.75
N THR A 148 -13.03 2.88 23.93
CA THR A 148 -13.93 2.33 24.95
C THR A 148 -13.67 2.90 26.35
N SER A 149 -12.42 2.86 26.82
CA SER A 149 -12.03 3.32 28.15
C SER A 149 -11.98 4.85 28.27
N TYR A 150 -11.73 5.54 27.16
CA TYR A 150 -11.52 6.99 27.12
C TYR A 150 -12.84 7.78 27.12
N LEU A 151 -13.92 7.21 26.57
CA LEU A 151 -15.24 7.85 26.57
C LEU A 151 -15.76 8.09 28.00
N LYS A 152 -15.62 7.09 28.89
CA LYS A 152 -16.06 7.22 30.28
C LYS A 152 -15.26 8.29 31.04
N THR A 153 -13.94 8.29 30.88
CA THR A 153 -13.06 9.24 31.57
C THR A 153 -13.24 10.68 31.06
N SER A 154 -13.51 10.84 29.76
CA SER A 154 -13.73 12.17 29.17
C SER A 154 -15.16 12.70 29.39
N GLY A 155 -16.12 11.83 29.71
CA GLY A 155 -17.53 12.20 29.82
C GLY A 155 -18.19 12.58 28.49
N LEU A 156 -17.53 12.27 27.37
CA LEU A 156 -18.00 12.58 26.02
C LEU A 156 -18.65 11.36 25.37
N SER A 157 -19.64 11.60 24.51
CA SER A 157 -20.08 10.59 23.55
C SER A 157 -18.96 10.28 22.55
N ALA A 158 -19.04 9.11 21.91
CA ALA A 158 -18.08 8.73 20.87
C ALA A 158 -18.00 9.76 19.73
N ARG A 159 -19.15 10.32 19.34
CA ARG A 159 -19.25 11.36 18.31
C ARG A 159 -18.54 12.64 18.73
N GLU A 160 -18.75 13.10 19.95
CA GLU A 160 -18.09 14.29 20.49
C GLU A 160 -16.59 14.09 20.63
N PHE A 161 -16.17 12.91 21.09
CA PHE A 161 -14.77 12.55 21.22
C PHE A 161 -14.06 12.54 19.85
N ALA A 162 -14.64 11.88 18.84
CA ALA A 162 -14.13 11.88 17.47
C ALA A 162 -14.08 13.31 16.89
N LYS A 163 -15.16 14.10 17.05
CA LYS A 163 -15.22 15.49 16.57
C LYS A 163 -14.12 16.34 17.19
N ARG A 164 -13.85 16.18 18.49
CA ARG A 164 -12.79 16.89 19.20
C ARG A 164 -11.41 16.57 18.64
N ILE A 165 -11.10 15.29 18.42
CA ILE A 165 -9.84 14.87 17.80
C ILE A 165 -9.70 15.49 16.40
N MET A 166 -10.71 15.36 15.54
CA MET A 166 -10.65 15.88 14.18
C MET A 166 -10.52 17.40 14.13
N LYS A 167 -11.18 18.13 15.04
CA LYS A 167 -11.04 19.58 15.14
C LYS A 167 -9.62 19.99 15.53
N ASP A 168 -8.98 19.24 16.43
CA ASP A 168 -7.59 19.47 16.81
C ASP A 168 -6.61 19.19 15.67
N VAL A 169 -6.87 18.15 14.87
CA VAL A 169 -6.13 17.86 13.63
C VAL A 169 -6.26 19.02 12.65
N LEU A 170 -7.49 19.45 12.35
CA LEU A 170 -7.75 20.57 11.45
C LEU A 170 -7.07 21.86 11.94
N LYS A 171 -7.21 22.20 13.23
CA LYS A 171 -6.63 23.42 13.81
C LYS A 171 -5.10 23.44 13.73
N GLN A 172 -4.45 22.30 13.95
CA GLN A 172 -2.98 22.23 14.00
C GLN A 172 -2.34 22.02 12.63
N THR A 173 -3.07 21.44 11.67
CA THR A 173 -2.47 21.01 10.39
C THR A 173 -3.18 21.55 9.16
N GLY A 174 -4.36 22.16 9.29
CA GLY A 174 -5.19 22.58 8.16
C GLY A 174 -5.84 21.42 7.40
N ILE A 175 -5.70 20.18 7.88
CA ILE A 175 -6.19 18.97 7.19
C ILE A 175 -7.52 18.52 7.81
N THR A 176 -8.55 18.43 6.99
CA THR A 176 -9.84 17.85 7.35
C THR A 176 -9.76 16.31 7.39
N ALA A 177 -10.48 15.71 8.33
CA ALA A 177 -10.62 14.27 8.47
C ALA A 177 -12.08 13.81 8.38
N THR A 178 -12.26 12.51 8.18
CA THR A 178 -13.54 11.80 8.29
C THR A 178 -13.39 10.74 9.37
N ALA A 179 -14.43 10.51 10.16
CA ALA A 179 -14.43 9.47 11.17
C ALA A 179 -15.60 8.49 10.98
N GLY A 180 -15.35 7.23 11.31
CA GLY A 180 -16.37 6.21 11.49
C GLY A 180 -16.32 5.66 12.89
N ILE A 181 -17.47 5.44 13.49
CA ILE A 181 -17.61 4.91 14.85
C ILE A 181 -18.33 3.58 14.75
N GLY A 182 -17.89 2.57 15.51
CA GLY A 182 -18.60 1.31 15.56
C GLY A 182 -18.25 0.43 16.74
N THR A 183 -19.03 -0.64 16.91
CA THR A 183 -18.88 -1.60 18.02
C THR A 183 -17.68 -2.54 17.85
N ASN A 184 -17.15 -2.64 16.62
CA ASN A 184 -15.96 -3.41 16.25
C ASN A 184 -15.16 -2.71 15.13
N LEU A 185 -13.98 -3.26 14.80
CA LEU A 185 -13.07 -2.67 13.79
C LEU A 185 -13.68 -2.63 12.37
N TYR A 186 -14.45 -3.65 12.00
CA TYR A 186 -15.12 -3.68 10.70
C TYR A 186 -16.18 -2.57 10.61
N LEU A 187 -17.07 -2.46 11.59
CA LEU A 187 -18.16 -1.51 11.57
C LEU A 187 -17.69 -0.06 11.63
N CYS A 188 -16.65 0.27 12.42
CA CYS A 188 -16.12 1.63 12.40
C CYS A 188 -15.47 1.97 11.04
N LYS A 189 -14.79 1.00 10.39
CA LYS A 189 -14.25 1.18 9.04
C LYS A 189 -15.35 1.37 8.00
N ILE A 190 -16.41 0.55 8.01
CA ILE A 190 -17.54 0.68 7.08
C ILE A 190 -18.33 1.97 7.33
N ALA A 191 -18.52 2.36 8.60
CA ALA A 191 -19.13 3.63 8.95
C ALA A 191 -18.37 4.78 8.30
N MET A 192 -17.04 4.75 8.34
CA MET A 192 -16.19 5.76 7.69
C MET A 192 -16.23 5.69 6.16
N ASP A 193 -15.99 4.51 5.59
CA ASP A 193 -15.79 4.33 4.15
C ASP A 193 -17.08 4.44 3.34
N VAL A 194 -18.23 4.05 3.91
CA VAL A 194 -19.52 4.01 3.22
C VAL A 194 -20.50 5.00 3.84
N GLY A 195 -20.68 4.95 5.17
CA GLY A 195 -21.65 5.77 5.88
C GLY A 195 -21.34 7.27 5.78
N ALA A 196 -20.13 7.66 6.19
CA ALA A 196 -19.73 9.06 6.30
C ALA A 196 -19.67 9.76 4.95
N LYS A 197 -19.46 9.03 3.84
CA LYS A 197 -19.53 9.61 2.49
C LYS A 197 -20.93 10.14 2.14
N LYS A 198 -21.99 9.54 2.71
CA LYS A 198 -23.39 9.93 2.52
C LYS A 198 -23.82 11.07 3.46
N THR A 199 -23.07 11.31 4.54
CA THR A 199 -23.35 12.38 5.50
C THR A 199 -22.90 13.74 4.95
N PRO A 200 -23.74 14.79 5.06
CA PRO A 200 -23.29 16.16 4.79
C PRO A 200 -22.10 16.52 5.67
N PRO A 201 -21.09 17.22 5.12
CA PRO A 201 -20.01 17.75 5.95
C PRO A 201 -20.56 18.78 6.95
N ASP A 202 -19.94 18.86 8.14
CA ASP A 202 -20.17 19.97 9.06
C ASP A 202 -19.44 21.24 8.60
N GLU A 203 -19.52 22.31 9.40
CA GLU A 203 -18.90 23.61 9.11
C GLU A 203 -17.38 23.52 8.88
N ASP A 204 -16.72 22.55 9.52
CA ASP A 204 -15.28 22.29 9.42
C ASP A 204 -14.95 21.31 8.27
N GLY A 205 -15.95 20.89 7.49
CA GLY A 205 -15.82 19.95 6.39
C GLY A 205 -15.76 18.48 6.82
N ALA A 206 -15.86 18.20 8.12
CA ALA A 206 -15.71 16.88 8.71
C ALA A 206 -16.99 16.06 8.56
N ARG A 207 -16.84 14.74 8.49
CA ARG A 207 -17.95 13.79 8.36
C ARG A 207 -17.80 12.68 9.38
N ILE A 208 -18.89 12.37 10.09
CA ILE A 208 -18.93 11.31 11.10
C ILE A 208 -20.16 10.46 10.87
N ALA A 209 -19.96 9.15 10.75
CA ALA A 209 -21.02 8.17 10.74
C ALA A 209 -20.75 7.07 11.78
N GLU A 210 -21.80 6.38 12.17
CA GLU A 210 -21.80 5.43 13.29
C GLU A 210 -22.58 4.19 12.88
N LEU A 211 -22.05 3.01 13.17
CA LEU A 211 -22.70 1.74 12.90
C LEU A 211 -22.53 0.77 14.06
N ASP A 212 -23.62 0.10 14.40
CA ASP A 212 -23.65 -1.16 15.15
C ASP A 212 -24.12 -2.28 14.21
N GLU A 213 -24.16 -3.52 14.71
CA GLU A 213 -24.51 -4.69 13.92
C GLU A 213 -25.92 -4.55 13.31
N MET A 214 -26.88 -4.01 14.06
CA MET A 214 -28.27 -3.91 13.61
C MET A 214 -28.50 -2.78 12.61
N SER A 215 -27.93 -1.61 12.85
CA SER A 215 -27.98 -0.47 11.93
C SER A 215 -27.23 -0.78 10.64
N TYR A 216 -26.11 -1.49 10.69
CA TYR A 216 -25.40 -2.01 9.52
C TYR A 216 -26.31 -2.88 8.65
N ARG A 217 -26.93 -3.92 9.23
CA ARG A 217 -27.83 -4.83 8.51
C ARG A 217 -29.01 -4.08 7.89
N ARG A 218 -29.62 -3.16 8.63
CA ARG A 218 -30.78 -2.37 8.16
C ARG A 218 -30.44 -1.39 7.04
N THR A 219 -29.23 -0.85 7.02
CA THR A 219 -28.87 0.28 6.12
C THR A 219 -27.96 -0.11 4.96
N LEU A 220 -27.21 -1.21 5.07
CA LEU A 220 -26.16 -1.55 4.11
C LEU A 220 -26.26 -2.96 3.51
N TRP A 221 -27.18 -3.83 3.96
CA TRP A 221 -27.32 -5.15 3.32
C TRP A 221 -27.68 -5.10 1.85
N GLU A 222 -28.38 -4.08 1.38
CA GLU A 222 -28.74 -3.90 -0.04
C GLU A 222 -27.74 -2.99 -0.79
N HIS A 223 -26.69 -2.51 -0.12
CA HIS A 223 -25.74 -1.57 -0.72
C HIS A 223 -24.93 -2.23 -1.85
N ARG A 224 -24.75 -1.48 -2.94
CA ARG A 224 -23.90 -1.85 -4.08
C ARG A 224 -22.99 -0.68 -4.45
N PRO A 225 -21.79 -0.94 -5.00
CA PRO A 225 -21.22 -2.27 -5.27
C PRO A 225 -20.62 -2.94 -4.02
N LEU A 226 -20.42 -4.27 -4.09
CA LEU A 226 -19.72 -5.04 -3.05
C LEU A 226 -18.30 -4.54 -2.78
N THR A 227 -17.65 -3.95 -3.77
CA THR A 227 -16.29 -3.40 -3.65
C THR A 227 -16.16 -2.20 -2.72
N ASP A 228 -17.28 -1.64 -2.25
CA ASP A 228 -17.28 -0.58 -1.25
C ASP A 228 -17.02 -1.11 0.17
N PHE A 229 -17.22 -2.41 0.40
CA PHE A 229 -16.99 -3.03 1.69
C PHE A 229 -15.52 -3.41 1.87
N TRP A 230 -15.02 -3.15 3.07
CA TRP A 230 -13.65 -3.47 3.46
C TRP A 230 -13.36 -4.97 3.23
N ARG A 231 -12.16 -5.27 2.74
CA ARG A 231 -11.69 -6.60 2.30
C ARG A 231 -12.36 -7.22 1.06
N VAL A 232 -13.41 -6.64 0.50
CA VAL A 232 -14.04 -7.15 -0.72
C VAL A 232 -13.46 -6.47 -1.96
N GLY A 233 -12.47 -7.10 -2.59
CA GLY A 233 -11.87 -6.63 -3.85
C GLY A 233 -12.66 -7.03 -5.09
N LYS A 234 -12.27 -6.49 -6.26
CA LYS A 234 -12.88 -6.83 -7.55
C LYS A 234 -12.95 -8.34 -7.81
N GLY A 235 -11.88 -9.09 -7.48
CA GLY A 235 -11.87 -10.55 -7.65
C GLY A 235 -12.87 -11.29 -6.76
N TYR A 236 -13.16 -10.76 -5.55
CA TYR A 236 -14.23 -11.31 -4.70
C TYR A 236 -15.60 -10.98 -5.30
N ALA A 237 -15.82 -9.70 -5.64
CA ALA A 237 -17.07 -9.25 -6.24
C ALA A 237 -17.38 -10.02 -7.54
N ASP A 238 -16.45 -10.08 -8.49
CA ASP A 238 -16.65 -10.79 -9.76
C ASP A 238 -16.98 -12.29 -9.51
N LYS A 239 -16.37 -12.94 -8.50
CA LYS A 239 -16.65 -14.34 -8.15
C LYS A 239 -18.02 -14.53 -7.49
N LEU A 240 -18.42 -13.62 -6.60
CA LEU A 240 -19.73 -13.63 -5.94
C LEU A 240 -20.86 -13.36 -6.95
N GLU A 241 -20.69 -12.35 -7.79
CA GLU A 241 -21.67 -11.94 -8.81
C GLU A 241 -21.88 -13.04 -9.86
N ALA A 242 -20.83 -13.78 -10.22
CA ALA A 242 -20.93 -14.97 -11.08
C ALA A 242 -21.82 -16.08 -10.49
N HIS A 243 -22.04 -16.08 -9.16
CA HIS A 243 -22.93 -16.99 -8.46
C HIS A 243 -24.24 -16.32 -8.01
N GLY A 244 -24.55 -15.11 -8.51
CA GLY A 244 -25.80 -14.41 -8.20
C GLY A 244 -25.82 -13.68 -6.85
N LEU A 245 -24.66 -13.55 -6.17
CA LEU A 245 -24.53 -12.85 -4.89
C LEU A 245 -24.00 -11.44 -5.14
N TYR A 246 -24.81 -10.40 -4.92
CA TYR A 246 -24.48 -9.02 -5.33
C TYR A 246 -24.37 -8.05 -4.16
N THR A 247 -24.75 -8.47 -2.96
CA THR A 247 -24.84 -7.61 -1.77
C THR A 247 -24.41 -8.36 -0.51
N MET A 248 -24.11 -7.63 0.57
CA MET A 248 -23.81 -8.27 1.85
C MET A 248 -25.01 -9.05 2.41
N GLY A 249 -26.24 -8.60 2.12
CA GLY A 249 -27.45 -9.33 2.47
C GLY A 249 -27.58 -10.67 1.74
N ASP A 250 -27.15 -10.74 0.47
CA ASP A 250 -27.15 -12.00 -0.28
C ASP A 250 -26.15 -13.00 0.32
N ILE A 251 -24.96 -12.54 0.72
CA ILE A 251 -23.93 -13.36 1.37
C ILE A 251 -24.43 -13.86 2.73
N ALA A 252 -25.00 -12.97 3.55
CA ALA A 252 -25.58 -13.33 4.84
C ALA A 252 -26.73 -14.33 4.70
N ARG A 253 -27.57 -14.21 3.67
CA ARG A 253 -28.62 -15.19 3.38
C ARG A 253 -28.04 -16.52 2.90
N CYS A 254 -27.03 -16.48 2.04
CA CYS A 254 -26.33 -17.68 1.55
C CYS A 254 -25.69 -18.48 2.69
N SER A 255 -25.15 -17.81 3.72
CA SER A 255 -24.57 -18.48 4.88
C SER A 255 -25.59 -19.17 5.78
N LEU A 256 -26.89 -18.95 5.59
CA LEU A 256 -27.96 -19.61 6.35
C LEU A 256 -28.55 -20.84 5.66
N GLY A 257 -28.16 -21.11 4.41
CA GLY A 257 -28.70 -22.24 3.66
C GLY A 257 -28.22 -23.58 4.19
N GLU A 258 -29.08 -24.60 4.06
CA GLU A 258 -28.83 -25.92 4.60
C GLU A 258 -27.82 -26.72 3.76
N ALA A 259 -27.23 -27.75 4.37
CA ALA A 259 -26.31 -28.64 3.68
C ALA A 259 -27.02 -29.35 2.51
N GLY A 260 -26.47 -29.20 1.31
CA GLY A 260 -27.04 -29.73 0.06
C GLY A 260 -27.82 -28.71 -0.77
N GLU A 261 -28.12 -27.52 -0.22
CA GLU A 261 -28.62 -26.40 -1.00
C GLU A 261 -27.51 -25.72 -1.80
N TYR A 262 -27.86 -25.16 -2.96
CA TYR A 262 -26.88 -24.44 -3.78
C TYR A 262 -26.35 -23.18 -3.07
N TYR A 263 -27.25 -22.39 -2.48
CA TYR A 263 -26.89 -21.24 -1.65
C TYR A 263 -26.73 -21.69 -0.20
N SER A 264 -25.52 -22.08 0.15
CA SER A 264 -25.18 -22.57 1.49
C SER A 264 -23.83 -21.99 1.94
N GLU A 265 -23.52 -22.15 3.21
CA GLU A 265 -22.19 -21.84 3.74
C GLU A 265 -21.09 -22.60 2.97
N ASP A 266 -21.34 -23.86 2.59
CA ASP A 266 -20.43 -24.70 1.79
C ASP A 266 -20.05 -24.07 0.45
N LEU A 267 -20.98 -23.37 -0.21
CA LEU A 267 -20.68 -22.64 -1.44
C LEU A 267 -19.61 -21.56 -1.18
N LEU A 268 -19.76 -20.80 -0.10
CA LEU A 268 -18.82 -19.71 0.24
C LEU A 268 -17.43 -20.28 0.54
N TYR A 269 -17.35 -21.36 1.32
CA TYR A 269 -16.08 -22.06 1.59
C TYR A 269 -15.47 -22.68 0.32
N LYS A 270 -16.28 -23.22 -0.59
CA LYS A 270 -15.79 -23.71 -1.89
C LYS A 270 -15.19 -22.57 -2.73
N LEU A 271 -15.75 -21.37 -2.66
CA LEU A 271 -15.30 -20.21 -3.44
C LEU A 271 -14.06 -19.52 -2.85
N PHE A 272 -13.97 -19.42 -1.52
CA PHE A 272 -12.99 -18.57 -0.83
C PHE A 272 -12.07 -19.32 0.15
N GLY A 273 -12.29 -20.63 0.35
CA GLY A 273 -11.60 -21.42 1.36
C GLY A 273 -11.84 -20.85 2.75
N VAL A 274 -10.81 -20.89 3.59
CA VAL A 274 -10.83 -20.34 4.97
C VAL A 274 -11.20 -18.85 5.04
N ASN A 275 -11.05 -18.09 3.96
CA ASN A 275 -11.45 -16.67 3.96
C ASN A 275 -12.97 -16.47 3.86
N ALA A 276 -13.75 -17.54 3.66
CA ALA A 276 -15.21 -17.47 3.66
C ALA A 276 -15.74 -17.04 5.04
N GLU A 277 -15.15 -17.54 6.12
CA GLU A 277 -15.52 -17.20 7.50
C GLU A 277 -15.53 -15.67 7.71
N LEU A 278 -14.42 -15.01 7.36
CA LEU A 278 -14.29 -13.56 7.44
C LEU A 278 -15.34 -12.83 6.59
N LEU A 279 -15.64 -13.33 5.40
CA LEU A 279 -16.64 -12.74 4.52
C LEU A 279 -18.06 -12.87 5.10
N ILE A 280 -18.37 -14.02 5.71
CA ILE A 280 -19.64 -14.30 6.37
C ILE A 280 -19.79 -13.40 7.60
N ASP A 281 -18.78 -13.36 8.48
CA ASP A 281 -18.78 -12.50 9.66
C ASP A 281 -19.01 -11.03 9.29
N HIS A 282 -18.27 -10.53 8.29
CA HIS A 282 -18.43 -9.16 7.80
C HIS A 282 -19.80 -8.92 7.15
N ALA A 283 -20.39 -9.92 6.49
CA ALA A 283 -21.77 -9.84 5.99
C ALA A 283 -22.80 -9.69 7.13
N TRP A 284 -22.51 -10.23 8.31
CA TRP A 284 -23.31 -10.07 9.53
C TRP A 284 -22.94 -8.84 10.38
N GLY A 285 -21.87 -8.12 10.02
CA GLY A 285 -21.36 -6.97 10.74
C GLY A 285 -20.49 -7.34 11.95
N TRP A 286 -20.00 -8.57 12.01
CA TRP A 286 -19.17 -9.09 13.09
C TRP A 286 -17.69 -8.99 12.77
N GLU A 287 -16.90 -8.61 13.77
CA GLU A 287 -15.43 -8.62 13.73
C GLU A 287 -14.92 -8.81 15.16
N PRO A 288 -14.50 -10.03 15.54
CA PRO A 288 -14.04 -10.29 16.89
C PRO A 288 -12.64 -9.71 17.18
N CYS A 289 -11.82 -9.45 16.15
CA CYS A 289 -10.46 -8.97 16.32
C CYS A 289 -10.41 -7.59 16.97
N THR A 290 -9.60 -7.47 18.02
CA THR A 290 -9.35 -6.21 18.73
C THR A 290 -7.99 -5.63 18.37
N ILE A 291 -7.77 -4.35 18.70
CA ILE A 291 -6.44 -3.73 18.57
C ILE A 291 -5.40 -4.48 19.42
N ALA A 292 -5.78 -4.97 20.59
CA ALA A 292 -4.90 -5.79 21.42
C ALA A 292 -4.47 -7.08 20.71
N ASP A 293 -5.40 -7.75 20.02
CA ASP A 293 -5.09 -8.96 19.24
C ASP A 293 -4.14 -8.63 18.07
N VAL A 294 -4.39 -7.52 17.36
CA VAL A 294 -3.50 -7.04 16.27
C VAL A 294 -2.08 -6.81 16.78
N LYS A 295 -1.92 -6.25 17.98
CA LYS A 295 -0.61 -5.96 18.60
C LYS A 295 0.06 -7.23 19.15
N ALA A 296 -0.73 -8.19 19.61
CA ALA A 296 -0.24 -9.47 20.13
C ALA A 296 0.12 -10.47 19.02
N TYR A 297 -0.44 -10.30 17.81
CA TYR A 297 -0.24 -11.20 16.69
C TYR A 297 1.24 -11.36 16.33
N LYS A 298 1.68 -12.62 16.24
CA LYS A 298 3.01 -13.00 15.75
C LYS A 298 2.83 -13.94 14.58
N PRO A 299 3.22 -13.56 13.36
CA PRO A 299 3.11 -14.43 12.21
C PRO A 299 4.05 -15.63 12.36
N GLU A 300 3.63 -16.78 11.84
CA GLU A 300 4.44 -18.00 11.79
C GLU A 300 5.71 -17.81 10.96
N SER A 301 5.62 -17.05 9.87
CA SER A 301 6.76 -16.69 9.03
C SER A 301 6.73 -15.22 8.64
N ASN A 302 7.92 -14.61 8.56
CA ASN A 302 8.11 -13.24 8.12
C ASN A 302 8.86 -13.22 6.79
N SER A 303 8.64 -12.15 6.03
CA SER A 303 9.39 -11.88 4.81
C SER A 303 9.81 -10.41 4.75
N LEU A 304 10.88 -10.16 4.01
CA LEU A 304 11.39 -8.83 3.73
C LEU A 304 11.73 -8.78 2.25
N GLY A 305 11.14 -7.84 1.51
CA GLY A 305 11.38 -7.77 0.08
C GLY A 305 11.18 -6.38 -0.49
N SER A 306 11.63 -6.22 -1.72
CA SER A 306 11.44 -5.01 -2.48
C SER A 306 10.97 -5.32 -3.91
N GLY A 307 10.11 -4.47 -4.43
CA GLY A 307 9.61 -4.51 -5.79
C GLY A 307 9.97 -3.24 -6.54
N GLN A 308 10.29 -3.38 -7.83
CA GLN A 308 10.56 -2.27 -8.72
C GLN A 308 9.79 -2.43 -10.03
N VAL A 309 9.17 -1.34 -10.47
CA VAL A 309 8.64 -1.19 -11.82
C VAL A 309 9.60 -0.29 -12.58
N LEU A 310 10.20 -0.81 -13.64
CA LEU A 310 11.19 -0.09 -14.42
C LEU A 310 10.52 1.03 -15.24
N GLN A 311 11.27 2.11 -15.47
CA GLN A 311 10.77 3.29 -16.21
C GLN A 311 10.50 2.95 -17.68
N GLU A 312 11.29 2.03 -18.22
CA GLU A 312 11.18 1.48 -19.56
C GLU A 312 11.47 -0.04 -19.53
N PRO A 313 11.19 -0.77 -20.62
CA PRO A 313 11.54 -2.18 -20.73
C PRO A 313 13.07 -2.36 -20.75
N TYR A 314 13.60 -3.24 -19.90
CA TYR A 314 15.03 -3.55 -19.88
C TYR A 314 15.32 -4.88 -20.55
N ASP A 315 16.44 -4.96 -21.26
CA ASP A 315 16.99 -6.24 -21.69
C ASP A 315 17.47 -7.08 -20.49
N TYR A 316 17.86 -8.32 -20.78
CA TYR A 316 18.33 -9.27 -19.78
C TYR A 316 19.52 -8.76 -18.96
N ALA A 317 20.49 -8.09 -19.58
CA ALA A 317 21.72 -7.64 -18.92
C ALA A 317 21.43 -6.50 -17.95
N LYS A 318 20.67 -5.49 -18.39
CA LYS A 318 20.22 -4.37 -17.54
C LYS A 318 19.32 -4.87 -16.41
N ALA A 319 18.42 -5.81 -16.68
CA ALA A 319 17.56 -6.38 -15.66
C ALA A 319 18.34 -7.18 -14.59
N LYS A 320 19.37 -7.95 -15.01
CA LYS A 320 20.26 -8.66 -14.09
C LYS A 320 21.08 -7.71 -13.22
N LEU A 321 21.56 -6.60 -13.80
CA LEU A 321 22.24 -5.53 -13.05
C LEU A 321 21.34 -5.01 -11.92
N VAL A 322 20.09 -4.64 -12.25
CA VAL A 322 19.13 -4.13 -11.25
C VAL A 322 18.74 -5.17 -10.21
N ALA A 323 18.50 -6.43 -10.60
CA ALA A 323 18.25 -7.52 -9.65
C ALA A 323 19.40 -7.65 -8.64
N GLY A 324 20.61 -7.39 -9.10
CA GLY A 324 21.79 -7.31 -8.28
C GLY A 324 21.87 -6.17 -7.29
N GLU A 325 21.54 -4.97 -7.73
CA GLU A 325 21.41 -3.82 -6.84
C GLU A 325 20.34 -4.06 -5.77
N MET A 326 19.23 -4.70 -6.16
CA MET A 326 18.16 -5.10 -5.24
C MET A 326 18.63 -6.15 -4.22
N ALA A 327 19.48 -7.09 -4.62
CA ALA A 327 20.06 -8.09 -3.72
C ALA A 327 20.98 -7.44 -2.67
N GLU A 328 21.83 -6.48 -3.07
CA GLU A 328 22.68 -5.73 -2.14
C GLU A 328 21.84 -4.91 -1.16
N ALA A 329 20.82 -4.20 -1.67
CA ALA A 329 19.91 -3.43 -0.82
C ALA A 329 19.17 -4.33 0.18
N LEU A 330 18.71 -5.51 -0.26
CA LEU A 330 18.06 -6.50 0.61
C LEU A 330 18.99 -7.00 1.71
N ALA A 331 20.25 -7.30 1.39
CA ALA A 331 21.24 -7.72 2.37
C ALA A 331 21.53 -6.63 3.41
N LEU A 332 21.69 -5.37 2.98
CA LEU A 332 21.85 -4.23 3.88
C LEU A 332 20.63 -4.03 4.79
N ASP A 333 19.42 -4.18 4.25
CA ASP A 333 18.18 -4.06 5.05
C ASP A 333 18.05 -5.18 6.08
N LEU A 334 18.47 -6.41 5.75
CA LEU A 334 18.53 -7.53 6.69
C LEU A 334 19.49 -7.21 7.84
N VAL A 335 20.71 -6.75 7.54
CA VAL A 335 21.69 -6.35 8.56
C VAL A 335 21.18 -5.18 9.41
N ALA A 336 20.57 -4.17 8.80
CA ALA A 336 20.04 -3.01 9.50
C ALA A 336 18.96 -3.38 10.52
N LYS A 337 18.17 -4.43 10.21
CA LYS A 337 17.09 -4.94 11.08
C LYS A 337 17.54 -6.08 12.00
N GLY A 338 18.79 -6.53 11.92
CA GLY A 338 19.29 -7.67 12.71
C GLY A 338 18.62 -9.00 12.34
N LEU A 339 18.27 -9.17 11.06
CA LEU A 339 17.53 -10.31 10.54
C LEU A 339 18.41 -11.18 9.64
N VAL A 340 18.08 -12.46 9.53
CA VAL A 340 18.71 -13.44 8.63
C VAL A 340 17.64 -14.24 7.87
N THR A 341 17.98 -14.77 6.71
CA THR A 341 17.09 -15.58 5.86
C THR A 341 17.81 -16.82 5.34
N ASP A 342 17.06 -17.89 5.08
CA ASP A 342 17.53 -19.08 4.37
C ASP A 342 16.88 -19.24 2.99
N GLN A 343 16.06 -18.29 2.53
CA GLN A 343 15.33 -18.46 1.28
C GLN A 343 15.10 -17.12 0.57
N ILE A 344 15.40 -17.12 -0.72
CA ILE A 344 15.19 -15.98 -1.63
C ILE A 344 14.15 -16.37 -2.67
N VAL A 345 13.16 -15.50 -2.86
CA VAL A 345 12.13 -15.61 -3.89
C VAL A 345 12.29 -14.45 -4.86
N ALA A 346 12.28 -14.74 -6.15
CA ALA A 346 12.29 -13.73 -7.21
C ALA A 346 11.07 -13.89 -8.12
N THR A 347 10.43 -12.77 -8.46
CA THR A 347 9.36 -12.72 -9.46
C THR A 347 9.67 -11.65 -10.49
N ILE A 348 9.73 -12.03 -11.77
CA ILE A 348 10.10 -11.16 -12.88
C ILE A 348 8.93 -11.01 -13.84
N GLY A 349 8.41 -9.78 -13.95
CA GLY A 349 7.34 -9.44 -14.87
C GLY A 349 7.89 -8.88 -16.17
N TYR A 350 7.52 -9.48 -17.29
CA TYR A 350 7.93 -9.04 -18.62
C TYR A 350 7.13 -7.85 -19.14
N ASP A 351 7.70 -7.13 -20.10
CA ASP A 351 7.03 -6.06 -20.82
C ASP A 351 6.16 -6.62 -21.96
N ARG A 352 5.23 -5.79 -22.45
CA ARG A 352 4.34 -6.09 -23.57
C ARG A 352 5.02 -5.97 -24.93
N LEU A 353 6.14 -5.25 -25.02
CA LEU A 353 6.87 -5.04 -26.28
C LEU A 353 7.63 -6.29 -26.75
N ASN A 354 7.50 -7.41 -26.04
CA ASN A 354 8.04 -8.70 -26.46
C ASN A 354 7.23 -9.25 -27.64
N GLU A 355 7.64 -8.87 -28.85
CA GLU A 355 7.13 -9.43 -30.10
C GLU A 355 7.61 -10.89 -30.25
N ASN A 356 6.79 -11.74 -30.85
CA ASN A 356 7.10 -13.16 -31.13
C ASN A 356 7.26 -14.12 -29.94
N TYR A 357 6.83 -13.74 -28.73
CA TYR A 357 6.74 -14.69 -27.62
C TYR A 357 5.62 -15.72 -27.86
N THR A 358 5.94 -17.01 -27.85
CA THR A 358 4.97 -18.10 -28.14
C THR A 358 4.49 -18.84 -26.90
N GLY A 359 4.92 -18.42 -25.71
CA GLY A 359 4.56 -19.08 -24.45
C GLY A 359 3.24 -18.58 -23.85
N GLU A 360 3.03 -18.88 -22.56
CA GLU A 360 1.83 -18.48 -21.84
C GLU A 360 1.75 -16.97 -21.62
N TYR A 361 0.59 -16.39 -21.93
CA TYR A 361 0.28 -14.99 -21.67
C TYR A 361 -0.58 -14.81 -20.43
N SER A 362 -0.43 -13.67 -19.77
CA SER A 362 -1.34 -13.15 -18.76
C SER A 362 -1.97 -11.84 -19.24
N VAL A 363 -3.07 -11.42 -18.62
CA VAL A 363 -3.80 -10.21 -18.97
C VAL A 363 -3.57 -9.16 -17.88
N ASP A 364 -3.13 -7.97 -18.27
CA ASP A 364 -2.95 -6.87 -17.32
C ASP A 364 -4.30 -6.21 -16.93
N ARG A 365 -4.26 -5.25 -16.00
CA ARG A 365 -5.45 -4.51 -15.56
C ARG A 365 -6.16 -3.75 -16.69
N TYR A 366 -5.47 -3.45 -17.78
CA TYR A 366 -6.00 -2.75 -18.95
C TYR A 366 -6.45 -3.71 -20.06
N GLY A 367 -6.52 -5.02 -19.79
CA GLY A 367 -6.94 -6.03 -20.77
C GLY A 367 -5.86 -6.39 -21.79
N ARG A 368 -4.60 -6.00 -21.58
CA ARG A 368 -3.52 -6.21 -22.54
C ARG A 368 -2.82 -7.53 -22.28
N LYS A 369 -2.50 -8.25 -23.35
CA LYS A 369 -1.70 -9.48 -23.28
C LYS A 369 -0.24 -9.14 -22.97
N ILE A 370 0.31 -9.78 -21.94
CA ILE A 370 1.72 -9.70 -21.53
C ILE A 370 2.26 -11.11 -21.28
N PRO A 371 3.54 -11.40 -21.53
CA PRO A 371 4.11 -12.71 -21.18
C PRO A 371 3.90 -13.03 -19.70
N LYS A 372 3.63 -14.30 -19.37
CA LYS A 372 3.50 -14.76 -17.98
C LYS A 372 4.81 -14.48 -17.24
N HIS A 373 4.69 -14.02 -15.99
CA HIS A 373 5.85 -13.69 -15.17
C HIS A 373 6.69 -14.94 -14.88
N ALA A 374 8.01 -14.78 -14.81
CA ALA A 374 8.89 -15.81 -14.25
C ALA A 374 8.85 -15.72 -12.72
N HIS A 375 8.86 -16.87 -12.06
CA HIS A 375 8.86 -16.97 -10.61
C HIS A 375 9.76 -18.13 -10.18
N GLY A 376 10.51 -17.95 -9.10
CA GLY A 376 11.26 -19.04 -8.52
C GLY A 376 11.80 -18.75 -7.14
N THR A 377 12.28 -19.83 -6.52
CA THR A 377 12.78 -19.84 -5.15
C THR A 377 14.18 -20.45 -5.12
N TYR A 378 15.06 -19.86 -4.31
CA TYR A 378 16.40 -20.36 -4.03
C TYR A 378 16.54 -20.54 -2.51
N ASN A 379 16.84 -21.76 -2.07
CA ASN A 379 17.15 -22.05 -0.67
C ASN A 379 18.66 -21.93 -0.46
N LEU A 380 19.05 -21.13 0.54
CA LEU A 380 20.42 -20.98 0.99
C LEU A 380 20.76 -22.12 1.95
N ASP A 381 21.99 -22.62 1.90
CA ASP A 381 22.46 -23.71 2.77
C ASP A 381 22.48 -23.32 4.26
N ARG A 382 22.40 -22.02 4.55
CA ARG A 382 22.37 -21.46 5.91
C ARG A 382 21.59 -20.16 5.98
N GLN A 383 21.10 -19.87 7.17
CA GLN A 383 20.52 -18.57 7.49
C GLN A 383 21.60 -17.49 7.50
N THR A 384 21.45 -16.47 6.65
CA THR A 384 22.45 -15.42 6.46
C THR A 384 21.84 -14.07 6.12
N ALA A 385 22.62 -13.01 6.34
CA ALA A 385 22.40 -11.64 5.84
C ALA A 385 23.57 -11.17 4.96
N SER A 386 24.46 -12.11 4.60
CA SER A 386 25.63 -11.87 3.77
C SER A 386 25.23 -11.35 2.41
N GLU A 387 25.81 -10.21 2.05
CA GLU A 387 25.62 -9.64 0.74
C GLU A 387 26.13 -10.58 -0.35
N THR A 388 27.32 -11.15 -0.16
CA THR A 388 27.94 -12.06 -1.13
C THR A 388 27.07 -13.30 -1.39
N LEU A 389 26.55 -13.94 -0.35
CA LEU A 389 25.72 -15.14 -0.50
C LEU A 389 24.35 -14.82 -1.12
N ILE A 390 23.71 -13.73 -0.67
CA ILE A 390 22.40 -13.31 -1.21
C ILE A 390 22.54 -12.89 -2.67
N ARG A 391 23.60 -12.17 -3.03
CA ARG A 391 23.90 -11.75 -4.40
C ARG A 391 24.06 -12.96 -5.31
N ARG A 392 24.88 -13.94 -4.91
CA ARG A 392 25.08 -15.20 -5.67
C ARG A 392 23.76 -15.96 -5.84
N ALA A 393 22.95 -16.06 -4.79
CA ALA A 393 21.65 -16.74 -4.85
C ALA A 393 20.68 -16.03 -5.81
N VAL A 394 20.60 -14.69 -5.77
CA VAL A 394 19.77 -13.92 -6.70
C VAL A 394 20.27 -14.07 -8.13
N ASP A 395 21.58 -13.99 -8.37
CA ASP A 395 22.16 -14.13 -9.71
C ASP A 395 21.88 -15.52 -10.30
N ALA A 396 22.12 -16.58 -9.54
CA ALA A 396 21.83 -17.95 -9.95
C ALA A 396 20.34 -18.17 -10.19
N LEU A 397 19.48 -17.62 -9.32
CA LEU A 397 18.04 -17.71 -9.48
C LEU A 397 17.56 -16.97 -10.74
N PHE A 398 18.07 -15.76 -10.97
CA PHE A 398 17.75 -14.94 -12.14
C PHE A 398 18.16 -15.64 -13.44
N GLU A 399 19.38 -16.19 -13.49
CA GLU A 399 19.87 -16.95 -14.63
C GLU A 399 19.02 -18.19 -14.95
N ARG A 400 18.49 -18.83 -13.91
CA ARG A 400 17.66 -20.03 -14.06
C ARG A 400 16.25 -19.74 -14.54
N ILE A 401 15.62 -18.65 -14.09
CA ILE A 401 14.18 -18.42 -14.33
C ILE A 401 13.87 -17.41 -15.45
N VAL A 402 14.82 -16.54 -15.80
CA VAL A 402 14.54 -15.43 -16.73
C VAL A 402 14.93 -15.80 -18.16
N ASP A 403 13.96 -15.72 -19.07
CA ASP A 403 14.23 -15.79 -20.51
C ASP A 403 15.07 -14.59 -20.98
N LYS A 404 16.20 -14.89 -21.63
CA LYS A 404 17.17 -13.90 -22.13
C LYS A 404 16.65 -13.06 -23.30
N ASN A 405 15.64 -13.56 -24.01
CA ASN A 405 15.07 -12.88 -25.17
C ASN A 405 13.95 -11.91 -24.81
N LEU A 406 13.48 -11.94 -23.56
CA LEU A 406 12.35 -11.13 -23.12
C LEU A 406 12.79 -9.87 -22.38
N LEU A 407 12.19 -8.75 -22.76
CA LEU A 407 12.27 -7.48 -22.08
C LEU A 407 11.54 -7.55 -20.74
N VAL A 408 12.21 -7.13 -19.68
CA VAL A 408 11.73 -7.11 -18.30
C VAL A 408 11.14 -5.73 -17.99
N ARG A 409 10.02 -5.72 -17.25
CA ARG A 409 9.36 -4.49 -16.78
C ARG A 409 9.27 -4.38 -15.26
N ARG A 410 9.22 -5.50 -14.55
CA ARG A 410 9.03 -5.56 -13.10
C ARG A 410 9.95 -6.59 -12.46
N LEU A 411 10.54 -6.23 -11.34
CA LEU A 411 11.43 -7.09 -10.56
C LEU A 411 10.93 -7.09 -9.12
N TYR A 412 10.77 -8.26 -8.52
CA TYR A 412 10.46 -8.43 -7.11
C TYR A 412 11.45 -9.42 -6.52
N ILE A 413 12.14 -9.02 -5.44
CA ILE A 413 13.08 -9.88 -4.72
C ILE A 413 12.72 -9.84 -3.24
N THR A 414 12.52 -11.02 -2.66
CA THR A 414 12.03 -11.19 -1.31
C THR A 414 12.86 -12.25 -0.58
N ALA A 415 13.41 -11.89 0.57
CA ALA A 415 13.86 -12.83 1.59
C ALA A 415 12.64 -13.36 2.34
N THR A 416 12.46 -14.68 2.36
CA THR A 416 11.42 -15.38 3.12
C THR A 416 12.02 -16.08 4.34
N HIS A 417 11.18 -16.61 5.24
CA HIS A 417 11.61 -17.21 6.51
C HIS A 417 12.57 -16.34 7.32
N VAL A 418 12.30 -15.03 7.33
CA VAL A 418 13.19 -14.08 7.97
C VAL A 418 13.05 -14.20 9.48
N VAL A 419 14.17 -14.39 10.17
CA VAL A 419 14.23 -14.52 11.64
C VAL A 419 15.26 -13.56 12.24
N PRO A 420 15.10 -13.11 13.49
CA PRO A 420 16.14 -12.40 14.22
C PRO A 420 17.43 -13.21 14.28
N GLN A 421 18.58 -12.55 14.18
CA GLN A 421 19.90 -13.20 14.24
C GLN A 421 20.10 -13.98 15.55
N SER A 422 19.46 -13.57 16.65
CA SER A 422 19.46 -14.28 17.93
C SER A 422 18.69 -15.62 17.92
N GLN A 423 17.78 -15.81 16.97
CA GLN A 423 16.98 -17.02 16.78
C GLN A 423 17.48 -17.86 15.59
N LYS A 424 18.68 -17.56 15.10
CA LYS A 424 19.31 -18.30 14.01
C LYS A 424 19.39 -19.79 14.37
N ARG A 425 18.79 -20.64 13.54
CA ARG A 425 18.88 -22.09 13.72
C ARG A 425 20.34 -22.50 13.56
N GLN A 426 20.86 -23.28 14.51
CA GLN A 426 22.13 -23.96 14.30
C GLN A 426 21.99 -24.89 13.10
N SER A 427 23.06 -24.98 12.30
CA SER A 427 23.10 -25.73 11.04
C SER A 427 22.45 -27.10 11.16
N THR A 428 21.72 -27.48 10.11
CA THR A 428 21.19 -28.82 9.86
C THR A 428 22.13 -29.90 10.37
N VAL A 429 21.60 -30.81 11.18
CA VAL A 429 22.29 -32.02 11.62
C VAL A 429 22.78 -32.74 10.36
N GLN A 430 24.09 -32.81 10.17
CA GLN A 430 24.68 -33.52 9.04
C GLN A 430 24.97 -34.96 9.46
N GLN A 431 24.60 -35.90 8.60
CA GLN A 431 25.03 -37.28 8.74
C GLN A 431 26.48 -37.38 8.29
N LEU A 432 27.36 -37.85 9.18
CA LEU A 432 28.76 -38.06 8.88
C LEU A 432 28.93 -39.34 8.05
N ASP A 433 29.72 -39.30 6.98
CA ASP A 433 30.28 -40.43 6.25
C ASP A 433 31.80 -40.59 6.49
N LEU A 434 32.36 -41.77 6.18
CA LEU A 434 33.74 -42.15 6.47
C LEU A 434 34.78 -41.55 5.49
N PHE A 435 34.35 -41.06 4.34
CA PHE A 435 35.20 -40.61 3.24
C PHE A 435 35.39 -39.10 3.18
N THR A 436 34.70 -38.33 4.04
CA THR A 436 34.85 -36.88 4.16
C THR A 436 35.97 -36.51 5.14
N ASP A 437 36.91 -35.66 4.71
CA ASP A 437 37.91 -35.05 5.60
C ASP A 437 37.26 -33.91 6.42
N TYR A 438 36.76 -34.25 7.60
CA TYR A 438 36.11 -33.29 8.49
C TYR A 438 37.05 -32.23 9.06
N GLU A 439 38.36 -32.48 9.13
CA GLU A 439 39.32 -31.47 9.59
C GLU A 439 39.52 -30.39 8.52
N GLU A 440 39.59 -30.78 7.25
CA GLU A 440 39.60 -29.84 6.13
C GLU A 440 38.26 -29.09 6.04
N GLU A 441 37.13 -29.78 6.17
CA GLU A 441 35.81 -29.18 6.11
C GLU A 441 35.56 -28.19 7.27
N SER A 442 35.98 -28.53 8.49
CA SER A 442 35.92 -27.63 9.65
C SER A 442 36.77 -26.38 9.43
N ARG A 443 38.02 -26.54 8.97
CA ARG A 443 38.91 -25.41 8.64
C ARG A 443 38.33 -24.51 7.55
N ARG A 444 37.65 -25.08 6.55
CA ARG A 444 36.96 -24.32 5.50
C ARG A 444 35.78 -23.53 6.06
N ARG A 445 34.95 -24.14 6.93
CA ARG A 445 33.82 -23.47 7.58
C ARG A 445 34.25 -22.36 8.51
N GLU A 446 35.32 -22.57 9.29
CA GLU A 446 35.88 -21.53 10.17
C GLU A 446 36.35 -20.31 9.38
N LYS A 447 37.08 -20.53 8.27
CA LYS A 447 37.49 -19.45 7.36
C LYS A 447 36.29 -18.72 6.76
N GLU A 448 35.28 -19.45 6.29
CA GLU A 448 34.06 -18.85 5.75
C GLU A 448 33.33 -18.03 6.83
N ASP A 449 33.21 -18.54 8.05
CA ASP A 449 32.59 -17.82 9.16
C ASP A 449 33.37 -16.54 9.55
N GLU A 450 34.70 -16.56 9.49
CA GLU A 450 35.53 -15.36 9.68
C GLU A 450 35.31 -14.32 8.57
N GLU A 451 35.26 -14.75 7.31
CA GLU A 451 35.00 -13.87 6.17
C GLU A 451 33.62 -13.22 6.26
N LEU A 452 32.59 -14.00 6.62
CA LEU A 452 31.24 -13.52 6.81
C LEU A 452 31.13 -12.53 7.98
N LYS A 453 31.83 -12.77 9.09
CA LYS A 453 31.91 -11.81 10.20
C LYS A 453 32.56 -10.49 9.77
N ARG A 454 33.63 -10.56 8.97
CA ARG A 454 34.28 -9.36 8.41
C ARG A 454 33.35 -8.63 7.45
N GLU A 455 32.60 -9.34 6.62
CA GLU A 455 31.60 -8.76 5.73
C GLU A 455 30.50 -8.04 6.51
N GLU A 456 29.95 -8.67 7.55
CA GLU A 456 28.91 -8.08 8.40
C GLU A 456 29.40 -6.77 9.04
N GLN A 457 30.65 -6.73 9.53
CA GLN A 457 31.26 -5.50 10.06
C GLN A 457 31.35 -4.39 9.01
N ARG A 458 31.71 -4.73 7.76
CA ARG A 458 31.72 -3.78 6.65
C ARG A 458 30.32 -3.27 6.32
N GLN A 459 29.31 -4.16 6.27
CA GLN A 459 27.91 -3.77 6.03
C GLN A 459 27.42 -2.81 7.12
N LYS A 460 27.73 -3.07 8.40
CA LYS A 460 27.41 -2.16 9.52
C LYS A 460 28.09 -0.80 9.38
N ALA A 461 29.35 -0.76 8.95
CA ALA A 461 30.06 0.50 8.68
C ALA A 461 29.40 1.29 7.53
N VAL A 462 29.05 0.61 6.42
CA VAL A 462 28.33 1.21 5.29
C VAL A 462 26.98 1.78 5.74
N LEU A 463 26.20 1.03 6.53
CA LEU A 463 24.92 1.49 7.08
C LEU A 463 25.09 2.73 7.96
N LYS A 464 26.12 2.79 8.81
CA LYS A 464 26.42 3.96 9.64
C LYS A 464 26.73 5.20 8.80
N ILE A 465 27.50 5.04 7.72
CA ILE A 465 27.84 6.14 6.80
C ILE A 465 26.59 6.60 6.05
N LYS A 466 25.81 5.66 5.48
CA LYS A 466 24.55 5.96 4.79
C LYS A 466 23.52 6.64 5.70
N GLY A 467 23.46 6.25 6.97
CA GLY A 467 22.58 6.88 7.96
C GLY A 467 22.96 8.33 8.28
N LYS A 468 24.26 8.67 8.27
CA LYS A 468 24.74 10.01 8.59
C LYS A 468 24.78 10.96 7.39
N TYR A 469 25.15 10.46 6.22
CA TYR A 469 25.42 11.27 5.02
C TYR A 469 24.42 11.04 3.88
N GLY A 470 23.41 10.21 4.09
CA GLY A 470 22.39 9.85 3.10
C GLY A 470 22.69 8.55 2.36
N LYS A 471 21.65 7.94 1.77
CA LYS A 471 21.73 6.61 1.14
C LYS A 471 22.73 6.52 -0.02
N ASN A 472 22.96 7.65 -0.71
CA ASN A 472 23.90 7.78 -1.82
C ASN A 472 25.36 8.09 -1.39
N ALA A 473 25.65 8.11 -0.08
CA ALA A 473 27.00 8.41 0.42
C ALA A 473 28.05 7.34 0.04
N ILE A 474 27.64 6.08 -0.09
CA ILE A 474 28.47 4.97 -0.57
C ILE A 474 27.69 4.22 -1.64
N LEU A 475 28.27 4.17 -2.83
CA LEU A 475 27.79 3.43 -3.99
C LEU A 475 28.93 2.58 -4.55
N LYS A 476 28.59 1.46 -5.18
CA LYS A 476 29.55 0.61 -5.89
C LYS A 476 29.63 0.99 -7.35
N GLY A 477 30.70 0.57 -8.04
CA GLY A 477 30.89 0.82 -9.47
C GLY A 477 29.66 0.45 -10.31
N MET A 478 29.02 -0.68 -10.00
CA MET A 478 27.81 -1.14 -10.70
C MET A 478 26.64 -0.15 -10.65
N ASN A 479 26.57 0.71 -9.62
CA ASN A 479 25.49 1.70 -9.49
C ASN A 479 25.65 2.90 -10.44
N PHE A 480 26.76 2.96 -11.18
CA PHE A 480 27.06 3.97 -12.19
C PHE A 480 26.99 3.41 -13.61
N GLU A 481 26.74 2.10 -13.78
CA GLU A 481 26.55 1.48 -15.09
C GLU A 481 25.23 1.92 -15.73
N GLU A 482 25.18 1.88 -17.06
CA GLU A 482 23.97 2.24 -17.79
C GLU A 482 22.83 1.25 -17.49
N GLY A 483 21.69 1.75 -17.04
CA GLY A 483 20.56 0.93 -16.58
C GLY A 483 20.56 0.65 -15.07
N ALA A 484 21.58 1.09 -14.32
CA ALA A 484 21.54 1.08 -12.87
C ALA A 484 20.43 1.98 -12.32
N THR A 485 19.76 1.54 -11.26
CA THR A 485 18.63 2.24 -10.65
C THR A 485 18.90 2.68 -9.22
N ALA A 486 19.84 2.06 -8.51
CA ALA A 486 20.03 2.24 -7.06
C ALA A 486 20.18 3.71 -6.64
N LYS A 487 20.97 4.49 -7.39
CA LYS A 487 21.18 5.91 -7.11
C LYS A 487 19.87 6.70 -7.11
N SER A 488 19.06 6.52 -8.16
CA SER A 488 17.76 7.18 -8.28
C SER A 488 16.75 6.69 -7.23
N ARG A 489 16.83 5.42 -6.84
CA ARG A 489 15.93 4.77 -5.87
C ARG A 489 16.23 5.22 -4.44
N ASN A 490 17.50 5.50 -4.14
CA ASN A 490 17.91 6.04 -2.86
C ASN A 490 17.28 7.40 -2.55
N ASP A 491 16.96 8.19 -3.58
CA ASP A 491 16.29 9.49 -3.48
C ASP A 491 14.75 9.38 -3.53
N GLN A 492 14.21 8.16 -3.39
CA GLN A 492 12.77 7.88 -3.46
C GLN A 492 12.25 7.19 -2.19
N ILE A 493 10.98 7.47 -1.87
CA ILE A 493 10.18 6.75 -0.87
C ILE A 493 8.90 6.28 -1.58
N GLY A 494 8.54 5.00 -1.45
CA GLY A 494 7.36 4.45 -2.11
C GLY A 494 7.36 4.53 -3.65
N GLY A 495 8.50 4.78 -4.31
CA GLY A 495 8.57 4.96 -5.78
C GLY A 495 8.42 6.41 -6.27
N HIS A 496 8.25 7.34 -5.33
CA HIS A 496 8.11 8.77 -5.57
C HIS A 496 9.26 9.53 -4.91
N LYS A 497 9.47 10.78 -5.32
CA LYS A 497 10.52 11.62 -4.77
C LYS A 497 10.39 11.70 -3.23
N ALA A 498 11.50 11.45 -2.56
CA ALA A 498 11.61 11.57 -1.10
C ALA A 498 11.28 13.00 -0.68
#